data_AF-A0A7X7IBZ2-F1
#
_entry.id   AF-A0A7X7IBZ2-F1
#
_cell.length_a   1.000
_cell.length_b   1.000
_cell.length_c   1.000
_cell.angle_alpha   90.00
_cell.angle_beta   90.00
_cell.angle_gamma   90.00
#
_symmetry.space_group_name_H-M   'P 1'
#
loop_
_entity.id
_entity.type
_entity.pdbx_description
1 polymer ?
#
loop_
_entity_poly.entity_id
_entity_poly.type
_entity_poly.pdbx_seq_one_letter_code
_entity_poly.pdbx_strand_id
1 'polypeptide(L)'
;VKNAFNDPADRVRILLGTDAAAEGLNLQTTARYVIHYDLPWNPSRIEQRNGRVDRHGQARDVRIFHFASDTDDDLKFLAHVMRKADEIREDLGSANELFDEAAHRRLIDGESVAAVAGDLDIRLARVRGRAELNADATVATGADDAAAAVQLAALATELDLDSTAMRETLEASLAIRIGRPQLESAGEPGVWRLLHPDLPGWVEVIDESLRTDGRRAGRGSLRRLAFDSAPFVKPIGERLVFNPRADVALMHLSHPMLERAFSALARGRFPGAGEEASRWTVRVGNLRDMCNGIDALVLLSVEEIGVNELRETFHHWVRTVGFPVKDGVLGGPLEHRAASALRRAAPPTDPALVVRATGIFEDVLPDLRAFVARHQEALTATLRVELEAAGELAKAEEDKRYASRAGEVSTLIAENTLAKLERQITALRTEQAQGTLFDEDARLDDIARSIEEKQAEVERRRRHYEEVREQLERERERITKHVLPKRHALAGAAHVFPVCVEIRLPDDGGSR
;
A
#
# COMPACT_ATOMS: atom_id res chain seq x y z
N VAL A 1 4.05 29.11 -20.90
CA VAL A 1 4.53 29.57 -19.58
C VAL A 1 5.07 28.42 -18.73
N LYS A 2 4.26 27.43 -18.31
CA LYS A 2 4.73 26.26 -17.53
C LYS A 2 5.98 25.59 -18.11
N ASN A 3 5.96 25.23 -19.40
CA ASN A 3 7.08 24.56 -20.05
C ASN A 3 8.33 25.46 -20.14
N ALA A 4 8.13 26.75 -20.41
CA ALA A 4 9.22 27.73 -20.44
C ALA A 4 9.86 27.88 -19.05
N PHE A 5 9.06 27.99 -17.98
CA PHE A 5 9.58 28.13 -16.63
C PHE A 5 10.27 26.85 -16.10
N ASN A 6 9.79 25.67 -16.51
CA ASN A 6 10.40 24.39 -16.16
C ASN A 6 11.62 24.03 -17.01
N ASP A 7 11.91 24.78 -18.09
CA ASP A 7 13.09 24.59 -18.91
C ASP A 7 14.29 25.37 -18.32
N PRO A 8 15.35 24.68 -17.85
CA PRO A 8 16.54 25.35 -17.35
C PRO A 8 17.24 26.25 -18.39
N ALA A 9 17.06 26.01 -19.68
CA ALA A 9 17.67 26.78 -20.76
C ALA A 9 16.86 28.04 -21.15
N ASP A 10 15.60 28.14 -20.71
CA ASP A 10 14.76 29.30 -20.98
C ASP A 10 15.17 30.50 -20.10
N ARG A 11 14.86 31.71 -20.57
CA ARG A 11 15.13 32.97 -19.87
C ARG A 11 14.10 33.28 -18.78
N VAL A 12 12.94 32.62 -18.78
CA VAL A 12 11.88 32.83 -17.79
C VAL A 12 12.30 32.22 -16.44
N ARG A 13 12.60 33.09 -15.46
CA ARG A 13 13.04 32.70 -14.10
C ARG A 13 12.08 33.07 -12.98
N ILE A 14 11.10 33.93 -13.26
CA ILE A 14 10.10 34.38 -12.29
C ILE A 14 8.73 34.02 -12.85
N LEU A 15 7.92 33.35 -12.03
CA LEU A 15 6.53 33.04 -12.32
C LEU A 15 5.66 33.75 -11.28
N LEU A 16 4.78 34.63 -11.75
CA LEU A 16 3.76 35.24 -10.91
C LEU A 16 2.52 34.35 -10.95
N GLY A 17 2.20 33.72 -9.83
CA GLY A 17 1.00 32.92 -9.66
C GLY A 17 -0.08 33.72 -8.94
N THR A 18 -1.27 33.83 -9.54
CA THR A 18 -2.49 34.25 -8.84
C THR A 18 -3.28 33.00 -8.45
N ASP A 19 -4.29 33.13 -7.58
CA ASP A 19 -5.12 31.97 -7.15
C ASP A 19 -5.73 31.20 -8.34
N ALA A 20 -6.11 31.89 -9.41
CA ALA A 20 -6.64 31.27 -10.64
C ALA A 20 -5.57 30.51 -11.48
N ALA A 21 -4.29 30.78 -11.25
CA ALA A 21 -3.17 30.10 -11.90
C ALA A 21 -2.49 29.07 -10.99
N ALA A 22 -2.80 29.04 -9.69
CA ALA A 22 -2.12 28.24 -8.68
C ALA A 22 -2.62 26.79 -8.59
N GLU A 23 -3.77 26.47 -9.18
CA GLU A 23 -4.26 25.10 -9.26
C GLU A 23 -3.61 24.33 -10.42
N GLY A 24 -3.06 23.13 -10.13
CA GLY A 24 -2.59 22.18 -11.15
C GLY A 24 -1.19 22.40 -11.72
N LEU A 25 -0.41 23.36 -11.22
CA LEU A 25 0.99 23.55 -11.64
C LEU A 25 1.97 22.66 -10.86
N ASN A 26 2.87 22.01 -11.60
CA ASN A 26 3.99 21.22 -11.08
C ASN A 26 5.28 22.00 -11.38
N LEU A 27 5.89 22.61 -10.35
CA LEU A 27 7.01 23.54 -10.46
C LEU A 27 8.30 23.00 -9.82
N GLN A 28 8.28 21.77 -9.31
CA GLN A 28 9.36 21.15 -8.55
C GLN A 28 10.68 20.95 -9.33
N THR A 29 10.67 21.06 -10.66
CA THR A 29 11.85 20.79 -11.51
C THR A 29 12.88 21.91 -11.44
N THR A 30 12.44 23.18 -11.42
CA THR A 30 13.33 24.35 -11.46
C THR A 30 13.13 25.30 -10.29
N ALA A 31 11.92 25.41 -9.74
CA ALA A 31 11.65 26.27 -8.60
C ALA A 31 12.16 25.65 -7.30
N ARG A 32 12.77 26.50 -6.46
CA ARG A 32 13.12 26.19 -5.07
C ARG A 32 12.79 27.34 -4.11
N TYR A 33 12.38 28.48 -4.65
CA TYR A 33 12.06 29.68 -3.89
C TYR A 33 10.60 30.03 -4.13
N VAL A 34 9.84 30.14 -3.04
CA VAL A 34 8.45 30.58 -3.06
C VAL A 34 8.40 31.87 -2.24
N ILE A 35 7.82 32.92 -2.83
CA ILE A 35 7.59 34.19 -2.14
C ILE A 35 6.09 34.42 -2.14
N HIS A 36 5.47 34.33 -0.96
CA HIS A 36 4.08 34.69 -0.74
C HIS A 36 4.01 36.21 -0.61
N TYR A 37 3.52 36.87 -1.66
CA TYR A 37 3.26 38.31 -1.64
C TYR A 37 2.02 38.63 -0.80
N ASP A 38 1.02 37.75 -0.83
CA ASP A 38 -0.17 37.76 0.00
C ASP A 38 -0.17 36.55 0.96
N LEU A 39 -0.61 36.77 2.19
CA LEU A 39 -0.82 35.71 3.19
C LEU A 39 -2.32 35.43 3.30
N PRO A 40 -2.83 34.29 2.79
CA PRO A 40 -4.21 33.90 3.06
C PRO A 40 -4.36 33.58 4.55
N TRP A 41 -5.50 33.95 5.13
CA TRP A 41 -5.83 33.64 6.52
C TRP A 41 -6.01 32.15 6.80
N ASN A 42 -6.29 31.35 5.77
CA ASN A 42 -6.45 29.91 5.87
C ASN A 42 -5.11 29.19 5.52
N PRO A 43 -4.45 28.53 6.51
CA PRO A 43 -3.15 27.90 6.30
C PRO A 43 -3.15 26.77 5.27
N SER A 44 -4.27 26.06 5.10
CA SER A 44 -4.37 25.00 4.09
C SER A 44 -4.17 25.53 2.67
N ARG A 45 -4.56 26.78 2.39
CA ARG A 45 -4.28 27.40 1.09
C ARG A 45 -2.79 27.61 0.88
N ILE A 46 -2.05 27.98 1.92
CA ILE A 46 -0.59 28.12 1.84
C ILE A 46 0.05 26.76 1.61
N GLU A 47 -0.37 25.72 2.33
CA GLU A 47 0.20 24.39 2.15
C GLU A 47 -0.05 23.85 0.73
N GLN A 48 -1.22 24.13 0.15
CA GLN A 48 -1.49 23.81 -1.25
C GLN A 48 -0.61 24.62 -2.24
N ARG A 49 -0.25 25.87 -1.92
CA ARG A 49 0.67 26.70 -2.72
C ARG A 49 2.12 26.20 -2.59
N ASN A 50 2.58 25.94 -1.37
CA ASN A 50 3.91 25.38 -1.07
C ASN A 50 4.09 24.03 -1.73
N GLY A 51 3.06 23.19 -1.63
CA GLY A 51 2.97 21.88 -2.26
C GLY A 51 2.99 21.91 -3.79
N ARG A 52 3.16 23.05 -4.48
CA ARG A 52 3.45 23.09 -5.93
C ARG A 52 4.95 22.97 -6.23
N VAL A 53 5.79 23.26 -5.24
CA VAL A 53 7.24 23.25 -5.30
C VAL A 53 7.84 22.21 -4.34
N ASP A 54 7.28 22.13 -3.14
CA ASP A 54 7.62 21.14 -2.11
C ASP A 54 6.81 19.84 -2.36
N ARG A 55 7.38 18.95 -3.18
CA ARG A 55 6.80 17.65 -3.54
C ARG A 55 7.86 16.57 -3.58
N HIS A 56 7.43 15.31 -3.48
CA HIS A 56 8.27 14.16 -3.78
C HIS A 56 8.93 14.31 -5.17
N GLY A 57 10.26 14.18 -5.21
CA GLY A 57 11.08 14.43 -6.41
C GLY A 57 11.68 15.84 -6.51
N GLN A 58 11.48 16.72 -5.53
CA GLN A 58 12.21 17.98 -5.44
C GLN A 58 13.67 17.72 -5.02
N ALA A 59 14.60 18.23 -5.84
CA ALA A 59 16.03 18.00 -5.68
C ALA A 59 16.72 18.88 -4.64
N ARG A 60 16.10 20.01 -4.31
CA ARG A 60 16.72 21.11 -3.55
C ARG A 60 15.83 21.51 -2.39
N ASP A 61 16.45 22.00 -1.32
CA ASP A 61 15.66 22.60 -0.23
C ASP A 61 14.80 23.74 -0.75
N VAL A 62 13.50 23.60 -0.54
CA VAL A 62 12.53 24.63 -0.86
C VAL A 62 12.59 25.67 0.27
N ARG A 63 12.82 26.93 -0.10
CA ARG A 63 12.72 28.04 0.85
C ARG A 63 11.46 28.85 0.53
N ILE A 64 10.60 28.93 1.53
CA ILE A 64 9.36 29.68 1.47
C ILE A 64 9.56 30.97 2.26
N PHE A 65 9.20 32.09 1.66
CA PHE A 65 9.25 33.41 2.27
C PHE A 65 7.85 34.02 2.26
N HIS A 66 7.52 34.73 3.33
CA HIS A 66 6.31 35.54 3.41
C HIS A 66 6.68 36.92 3.97
N PHE A 67 5.92 37.94 3.61
CA PHE A 67 6.10 39.27 4.20
C PHE A 67 5.40 39.34 5.55
N ALA A 68 6.08 39.87 6.56
CA ALA A 68 5.50 40.18 7.87
C ALA A 68 5.76 41.66 8.18
N SER A 69 4.90 42.27 8.98
CA SER A 69 5.02 43.68 9.37
C SER A 69 4.80 43.83 10.87
N ASP A 70 5.68 44.57 11.56
CA ASP A 70 5.53 44.91 12.97
C ASP A 70 4.71 46.19 13.19
N THR A 71 4.25 46.85 12.13
CA THR A 71 3.42 48.04 12.21
C THR A 71 1.96 47.78 11.86
N ASP A 72 1.65 46.61 11.31
CA ASP A 72 0.32 46.22 10.88
C ASP A 72 -0.14 45.01 11.71
N ASP A 73 -1.17 45.22 12.51
CA ASP A 73 -1.65 44.22 13.46
C ASP A 73 -2.34 43.02 12.78
N ASP A 74 -2.86 43.19 11.55
CA ASP A 74 -3.42 42.07 10.76
C ASP A 74 -2.30 41.20 10.21
N LEU A 75 -1.24 41.80 9.67
CA LEU A 75 -0.07 41.06 9.19
C LEU A 75 0.67 40.35 10.33
N LYS A 76 0.76 40.95 11.53
CA LYS A 76 1.29 40.26 12.72
C LYS A 76 0.47 39.03 13.08
N PHE A 77 -0.85 39.16 13.06
CA PHE A 77 -1.75 38.05 13.37
C PHE A 77 -1.61 36.93 12.34
N LEU A 78 -1.62 37.24 11.04
CA LEU A 78 -1.43 36.25 9.98
C LEU A 78 -0.07 35.53 10.07
N ALA A 79 1.01 36.26 10.37
CA ALA A 79 2.32 35.66 10.60
C ALA A 79 2.34 34.74 11.84
N HIS A 80 1.59 35.08 12.89
CA HIS A 80 1.42 34.21 14.05
C HIS A 80 0.65 32.93 13.70
N VAL A 81 -0.46 33.05 12.96
CA VAL A 81 -1.25 31.92 12.47
C VAL A 81 -0.39 30.98 11.63
N MET A 82 0.47 31.51 10.75
CA MET A 82 1.34 30.68 9.90
C MET A 82 2.40 29.92 10.68
N ARG A 83 3.06 30.58 11.65
CA ARG A 83 4.00 29.88 12.53
C ARG A 83 3.31 28.74 13.29
N LYS A 84 2.07 28.93 13.72
CA LYS A 84 1.30 27.88 14.40
C LYS A 84 0.92 26.75 13.47
N ALA A 85 0.49 27.07 12.25
CA ALA A 85 0.22 26.09 11.21
C ALA A 85 1.46 25.24 10.89
N ASP A 86 2.64 25.86 10.77
CA ASP A 86 3.91 25.14 10.57
C ASP A 86 4.23 24.19 11.74
N GLU A 87 3.93 24.60 12.99
CA GLU A 87 4.10 23.75 14.17
C GLU A 87 3.15 22.53 14.17
N ILE A 88 1.96 22.62 13.58
CA ILE A 88 0.93 21.56 13.58
C ILE A 88 0.70 20.93 12.20
N ARG A 89 1.73 20.93 11.34
CA ARG A 89 1.62 20.55 9.91
C ARG A 89 0.92 19.20 9.65
N GLU A 90 1.10 18.21 10.54
CA GLU A 90 0.47 16.88 10.41
C GLU A 90 -1.03 16.87 10.75
N ASP A 91 -1.49 17.79 11.62
CA ASP A 91 -2.86 17.84 12.14
C ASP A 91 -3.72 18.94 11.50
N LEU A 92 -3.20 19.61 10.48
CA LEU A 92 -3.75 20.84 9.89
C LEU A 92 -5.23 20.70 9.48
N GLY A 93 -5.63 19.51 9.01
CA GLY A 93 -6.99 19.24 8.57
C GLY A 93 -8.03 19.40 9.68
N SER A 94 -7.70 18.99 10.91
CA SER A 94 -8.58 19.09 12.08
C SER A 94 -8.58 20.49 12.70
N ALA A 95 -7.55 21.28 12.44
CA ALA A 95 -7.35 22.61 13.02
C ALA A 95 -7.87 23.77 12.14
N ASN A 96 -8.22 23.51 10.87
CA ASN A 96 -8.69 24.54 9.93
C ASN A 96 -9.87 25.38 10.45
N GLU A 97 -10.87 24.73 11.07
CA GLU A 97 -12.05 25.44 11.60
C GLU A 97 -11.67 26.46 12.69
N LEU A 98 -10.65 26.15 13.49
CA LEU A 98 -10.16 27.04 14.55
C LEU A 98 -9.45 28.27 13.96
N PHE A 99 -8.69 28.08 12.88
CA PHE A 99 -8.03 29.19 12.20
C PHE A 99 -9.04 30.10 11.48
N ASP A 100 -10.06 29.52 10.83
CA ASP A 100 -11.11 30.29 10.17
C ASP A 100 -11.95 31.10 11.19
N GLU A 101 -12.30 30.51 12.34
CA GLU A 101 -12.98 31.22 13.45
C GLU A 101 -12.12 32.38 13.99
N ALA A 102 -10.84 32.12 14.25
CA ALA A 102 -9.91 33.14 14.76
C ALA A 102 -9.72 34.29 13.75
N ALA A 103 -9.62 33.97 12.46
CA ALA A 103 -9.52 34.97 11.40
C ALA A 103 -10.79 35.83 11.31
N HIS A 104 -11.99 35.23 11.42
CA HIS A 104 -13.25 35.99 11.43
C HIS A 104 -13.29 36.99 12.59
N ARG A 105 -12.98 36.52 13.81
CA ARG A 105 -12.98 37.37 15.01
C ARG A 105 -12.01 38.54 14.93
N ARG A 106 -10.84 38.31 14.33
CA ARG A 106 -9.83 39.37 14.17
C ARG A 106 -10.15 40.35 13.04
N LEU A 107 -10.46 39.83 11.84
CA LEU A 107 -10.53 40.61 10.60
C LEU A 107 -11.92 41.21 10.35
N ILE A 108 -12.98 40.58 10.86
CA ILE A 108 -14.38 41.03 10.69
C ILE A 108 -14.88 41.68 11.97
N ASP A 109 -14.74 40.98 13.10
CA ASP A 109 -15.31 41.47 14.37
C ASP A 109 -14.38 42.48 15.09
N GLY A 110 -13.14 42.65 14.60
CA GLY A 110 -12.20 43.66 15.07
C GLY A 110 -11.63 43.39 16.46
N GLU A 111 -11.67 42.14 16.93
CA GLU A 111 -11.14 41.78 18.24
C GLU A 111 -9.62 41.98 18.34
N SER A 112 -9.13 42.24 19.56
CA SER A 112 -7.69 42.46 19.78
C SER A 112 -6.85 41.23 19.43
N VAL A 113 -5.70 41.43 18.78
CA VAL A 113 -4.76 40.36 18.40
C VAL A 113 -4.39 39.48 19.59
N ALA A 114 -4.12 40.09 20.75
CA ALA A 114 -3.68 39.37 21.94
C ALA A 114 -4.75 38.38 22.46
N ALA A 115 -6.03 38.77 22.42
CA ALA A 115 -7.12 37.92 22.86
C ALA A 115 -7.37 36.76 21.89
N VAL A 116 -7.41 37.04 20.58
CA VAL A 116 -7.69 36.03 19.55
C VAL A 116 -6.54 35.04 19.44
N ALA A 117 -5.28 35.51 19.42
CA ALA A 117 -4.12 34.63 19.36
C ALA A 117 -4.00 33.74 20.62
N GLY A 118 -4.27 34.29 21.80
CA GLY A 118 -4.24 33.52 23.05
C GLY A 118 -5.31 32.42 23.11
N ASP A 119 -6.54 32.70 22.67
CA ASP A 119 -7.61 31.70 22.60
C ASP A 119 -7.29 30.61 21.57
N LEU A 120 -6.78 31.00 20.39
CA LEU A 120 -6.34 30.07 19.35
C LEU A 120 -5.26 29.11 19.89
N ASP A 121 -4.25 29.62 20.58
CA ASP A 121 -3.17 28.81 21.19
C ASP A 121 -3.71 27.77 22.19
N ILE A 122 -4.66 28.17 23.05
CA ILE A 122 -5.27 27.27 24.03
C ILE A 122 -6.07 26.16 23.35
N ARG A 123 -6.84 26.50 22.30
CA ARG A 123 -7.66 25.53 21.58
C ARG A 123 -6.81 24.55 20.77
N LEU A 124 -5.76 25.03 20.11
CA LEU A 124 -4.81 24.19 19.39
C LEU A 124 -4.10 23.19 20.32
N ALA A 125 -3.72 23.62 21.53
CA ALA A 125 -3.15 22.73 22.54
C ALA A 125 -4.10 21.58 22.95
N ARG A 126 -5.42 21.82 22.96
CA ARG A 126 -6.43 20.78 23.24
C ARG A 126 -6.64 19.81 22.08
N VAL A 127 -6.49 20.27 20.84
CA VAL A 127 -6.56 19.40 19.65
C VAL A 127 -5.38 18.43 19.65
N ARG A 128 -4.16 18.93 19.89
CA ARG A 128 -2.96 18.09 20.06
C ARG A 128 -3.16 17.01 21.13
N GLY A 129 -3.68 17.38 22.30
CA GLY A 129 -3.91 16.43 23.40
C GLY A 129 -4.99 15.37 23.15
N ARG A 130 -5.86 15.53 22.14
CA ARG A 130 -6.83 14.50 21.72
C ARG A 130 -6.25 13.55 20.66
N ALA A 131 -5.21 13.97 19.94
CA ALA A 131 -4.58 13.22 18.86
C ALA A 131 -3.38 12.36 19.33
N GLU A 132 -2.92 12.50 20.58
CA GLU A 132 -1.89 11.62 21.16
C GLU A 132 -2.30 10.14 21.27
N LEU A 133 -3.53 9.78 20.89
CA LEU A 133 -3.95 8.39 20.67
C LEU A 133 -4.07 8.10 19.16
N ASN A 134 -3.06 7.42 18.64
CA ASN A 134 -2.94 6.81 17.30
C ASN A 134 -2.63 7.75 16.11
N ALA A 135 -1.61 8.59 16.25
CA ALA A 135 -0.75 8.88 15.10
C ALA A 135 0.48 7.96 15.20
N ASP A 136 0.56 6.98 14.31
CA ASP A 136 1.75 6.16 14.12
C ASP A 136 2.92 7.12 13.81
N ALA A 137 3.85 7.27 14.75
CA ALA A 137 4.97 8.21 14.66
C ALA A 137 6.08 7.70 13.72
N THR A 138 5.73 7.09 12.59
CA THR A 138 6.66 6.70 11.53
C THR A 138 7.01 7.90 10.65
N VAL A 139 7.54 8.96 11.27
CA VAL A 139 8.43 9.93 10.63
C VAL A 139 9.83 9.88 11.27
N ALA A 140 10.06 8.97 12.22
CA ALA A 140 11.40 8.52 12.57
C ALA A 140 11.82 7.43 11.59
N THR A 141 12.85 7.69 10.78
CA THR A 141 13.64 6.67 10.07
C THR A 141 14.29 5.75 11.10
N GLY A 142 13.51 4.80 11.61
CA GLY A 142 13.82 3.97 12.77
C GLY A 142 14.36 2.58 12.42
N ALA A 143 14.75 1.83 13.44
CA ALA A 143 15.18 0.43 13.32
C ALA A 143 14.08 -0.48 12.71
N ASP A 144 12.81 -0.07 12.85
CA ASP A 144 11.65 -0.77 12.30
C ASP A 144 11.60 -0.71 10.76
N ASP A 145 12.00 0.41 10.14
CA ASP A 145 12.12 0.52 8.68
C ASP A 145 13.25 -0.37 8.14
N ALA A 146 14.37 -0.47 8.87
CA ALA A 146 15.46 -1.35 8.50
C ALA A 146 15.03 -2.83 8.60
N ALA A 147 14.28 -3.20 9.64
CA ALA A 147 13.72 -4.54 9.77
C ALA A 147 12.71 -4.85 8.65
N ALA A 148 11.81 -3.92 8.35
CA ALA A 148 10.85 -4.04 7.25
C ALA A 148 11.56 -4.14 5.89
N ALA A 149 12.61 -3.36 5.65
CA ALA A 149 13.40 -3.43 4.42
C ALA A 149 14.11 -4.78 4.27
N VAL A 150 14.65 -5.34 5.36
CA VAL A 150 15.24 -6.69 5.36
C VAL A 150 14.18 -7.76 5.06
N GLN A 151 13.00 -7.66 5.68
CA GLN A 151 11.89 -8.59 5.41
C GLN A 151 11.40 -8.49 3.97
N LEU A 152 11.28 -7.27 3.43
CA LEU A 152 10.89 -7.03 2.04
C LEU A 152 11.94 -7.60 1.08
N ALA A 153 13.23 -7.39 1.36
CA ALA A 153 14.31 -7.96 0.56
C ALA A 153 14.30 -9.50 0.58
N ALA A 154 14.08 -10.10 1.76
CA ALA A 154 13.96 -11.55 1.90
C ALA A 154 12.76 -12.08 1.10
N LEU A 155 11.59 -11.44 1.20
CA LEU A 155 10.41 -11.81 0.42
C LEU A 155 10.65 -11.66 -1.08
N ALA A 156 11.30 -10.59 -1.52
CA ALA A 156 11.65 -10.39 -2.91
C ALA A 156 12.58 -11.50 -3.42
N THR A 157 13.57 -11.93 -2.63
CA THR A 157 14.44 -13.07 -3.01
C THR A 157 13.68 -14.39 -3.09
N GLU A 158 12.72 -14.60 -2.19
CA GLU A 158 11.89 -15.80 -2.12
C GLU A 158 10.95 -15.92 -3.33
N LEU A 159 10.36 -14.80 -3.75
CA LEU A 159 9.47 -14.72 -4.91
C LEU A 159 10.21 -14.61 -6.26
N ASP A 160 11.54 -14.60 -6.24
CA ASP A 160 12.38 -14.27 -7.39
C ASP A 160 12.01 -12.92 -8.04
N LEU A 161 11.73 -11.91 -7.22
CA LEU A 161 11.25 -10.60 -7.65
C LEU A 161 12.39 -9.58 -7.71
N ASP A 162 12.99 -9.44 -8.89
CA ASP A 162 13.92 -8.35 -9.21
C ASP A 162 13.73 -7.85 -10.65
N SER A 163 14.53 -6.86 -11.07
CA SER A 163 14.46 -6.29 -12.41
C SER A 163 14.75 -7.30 -13.52
N THR A 164 15.57 -8.33 -13.25
CA THR A 164 15.92 -9.38 -14.20
C THR A 164 14.77 -10.37 -14.37
N ALA A 165 14.17 -10.84 -13.28
CA ALA A 165 13.04 -11.74 -13.32
C ALA A 165 11.79 -11.09 -13.92
N MET A 166 11.48 -9.83 -13.59
CA MET A 166 10.36 -9.12 -14.21
C MET A 166 10.53 -9.02 -15.73
N ARG A 167 11.74 -8.69 -16.19
CA ARG A 167 12.09 -8.67 -17.61
C ARG A 167 11.93 -10.04 -18.25
N GLU A 168 12.51 -11.08 -17.65
CA GLU A 168 12.45 -12.45 -18.19
C GLU A 168 11.03 -13.01 -18.22
N THR A 169 10.19 -12.63 -17.24
CA THR A 169 8.77 -13.00 -17.18
C THR A 169 8.00 -12.36 -18.32
N LEU A 170 8.21 -11.06 -18.55
CA LEU A 170 7.60 -10.37 -19.68
C LEU A 170 8.06 -10.97 -21.01
N GLU A 171 9.36 -11.18 -21.18
CA GLU A 171 9.93 -11.77 -22.40
C GLU A 171 9.42 -13.19 -22.64
N ALA A 172 9.33 -14.02 -21.60
CA ALA A 172 8.77 -15.37 -21.70
C ALA A 172 7.33 -15.33 -22.20
N SER A 173 6.51 -14.41 -21.69
CA SER A 173 5.11 -14.25 -22.11
C SER A 173 4.97 -13.73 -23.54
N LEU A 174 5.79 -12.76 -23.94
CA LEU A 174 5.84 -12.26 -25.33
C LEU A 174 6.27 -13.37 -26.31
N ALA A 175 7.20 -14.23 -25.88
CA ALA A 175 7.79 -15.27 -26.69
C ALA A 175 6.90 -16.51 -26.89
N ILE A 176 5.77 -16.65 -26.18
CA ILE A 176 4.91 -17.85 -26.23
C ILE A 176 4.56 -18.27 -27.67
N ARG A 177 4.28 -17.30 -28.55
CA ARG A 177 3.80 -17.58 -29.92
C ARG A 177 4.85 -17.39 -31.01
N ILE A 178 5.82 -16.50 -30.81
CA ILE A 178 6.76 -16.04 -31.86
C ILE A 178 8.22 -16.34 -31.49
N GLY A 179 8.47 -16.88 -30.29
CA GLY A 179 9.81 -17.25 -29.82
C GLY A 179 10.61 -16.07 -29.28
N ARG A 180 11.86 -16.34 -28.90
CA ARG A 180 12.83 -15.33 -28.43
C ARG A 180 13.79 -14.95 -29.56
N PRO A 181 14.44 -13.76 -29.52
CA PRO A 181 14.29 -12.70 -28.50
C PRO A 181 13.08 -11.79 -28.77
N GLN A 182 12.54 -11.17 -27.71
CA GLN A 182 11.49 -10.14 -27.84
C GLN A 182 11.94 -8.79 -27.28
N LEU A 183 12.96 -8.79 -26.41
CA LEU A 183 13.56 -7.60 -25.84
C LEU A 183 15.05 -7.54 -26.18
N GLU A 184 15.56 -6.35 -26.47
CA GLU A 184 16.99 -6.10 -26.66
C GLU A 184 17.49 -4.96 -25.77
N SER A 185 18.78 -4.96 -25.42
CA SER A 185 19.37 -3.84 -24.68
C SER A 185 19.42 -2.59 -25.56
N ALA A 186 18.97 -1.45 -25.03
CA ALA A 186 18.89 -0.20 -25.77
C ALA A 186 20.22 0.60 -25.79
N GLY A 187 21.35 -0.03 -25.43
CA GLY A 187 22.66 0.62 -25.31
C GLY A 187 22.86 1.45 -24.03
N GLU A 188 21.87 1.46 -23.13
CA GLU A 188 21.90 2.11 -21.82
C GLU A 188 21.64 1.05 -20.74
N PRO A 189 22.42 1.01 -19.64
CA PRO A 189 22.23 0.03 -18.57
C PRO A 189 20.80 0.06 -18.00
N GLY A 190 20.18 -1.12 -17.86
CA GLY A 190 18.81 -1.25 -17.34
C GLY A 190 17.69 -0.85 -18.30
N VAL A 191 18.02 -0.37 -19.51
CA VAL A 191 17.03 0.06 -20.50
C VAL A 191 16.95 -0.91 -21.68
N TRP A 192 15.72 -1.28 -22.03
CA TRP A 192 15.38 -2.30 -23.00
C TRP A 192 14.48 -1.75 -24.10
N ARG A 193 14.57 -2.33 -25.31
CA ARG A 193 13.69 -2.04 -26.43
C ARG A 193 12.88 -3.28 -26.79
N LEU A 194 11.59 -3.07 -27.07
CA LEU A 194 10.72 -4.09 -27.63
C LEU A 194 11.00 -4.23 -29.13
N LEU A 195 11.33 -5.44 -29.58
CA LEU A 195 11.70 -5.73 -30.98
C LEU A 195 10.49 -5.77 -31.91
N HIS A 196 9.40 -6.41 -31.46
CA HIS A 196 8.21 -6.66 -32.26
C HIS A 196 7.00 -6.01 -31.59
N PRO A 197 6.66 -4.74 -31.93
CA PRO A 197 5.50 -4.07 -31.34
C PRO A 197 4.16 -4.56 -31.90
N ASP A 198 4.16 -5.16 -33.10
CA ASP A 198 2.96 -5.67 -33.76
C ASP A 198 2.64 -7.14 -33.40
N LEU A 199 3.12 -7.61 -32.24
CA LEU A 199 2.89 -8.98 -31.77
C LEU A 199 1.40 -9.28 -31.62
N PRO A 200 0.87 -10.36 -32.25
CA PRO A 200 -0.52 -10.75 -32.14
C PRO A 200 -0.96 -10.92 -30.68
N GLY A 201 -2.10 -10.33 -30.36
CA GLY A 201 -2.60 -10.22 -29.00
C GLY A 201 -2.06 -9.00 -28.28
N TRP A 202 -0.77 -8.67 -28.37
CA TRP A 202 -0.14 -7.62 -27.55
C TRP A 202 -0.31 -6.20 -28.08
N VAL A 203 -0.63 -6.04 -29.37
CA VAL A 203 -0.71 -4.75 -30.07
C VAL A 203 -1.48 -3.69 -29.29
N GLU A 204 -2.69 -4.01 -28.84
CA GLU A 204 -3.57 -3.07 -28.11
C GLU A 204 -2.91 -2.55 -26.83
N VAL A 205 -2.41 -3.45 -25.98
CA VAL A 205 -1.78 -3.10 -24.71
C VAL A 205 -0.47 -2.34 -24.92
N ILE A 206 0.30 -2.68 -25.95
CA ILE A 206 1.51 -1.94 -26.33
C ILE A 206 1.15 -0.53 -26.80
N ASP A 207 0.16 -0.42 -27.68
CA ASP A 207 -0.29 0.84 -28.26
C ASP A 207 -0.83 1.79 -27.16
N GLU A 208 -1.58 1.28 -26.18
CA GLU A 208 -2.15 2.08 -25.09
C GLU A 208 -1.14 2.44 -23.99
N SER A 209 -0.28 1.49 -23.58
CA SER A 209 0.58 1.69 -22.41
C SER A 209 1.96 2.26 -22.74
N LEU A 210 2.50 1.97 -23.93
CA LEU A 210 3.89 2.29 -24.26
C LEU A 210 4.04 3.36 -25.33
N ARG A 211 3.04 3.60 -26.18
CA ARG A 211 3.15 4.70 -27.16
C ARG A 211 3.03 6.05 -26.48
N THR A 212 3.69 7.03 -27.07
CA THR A 212 3.51 8.43 -26.72
C THR A 212 2.35 9.01 -27.52
N ASP A 213 1.62 9.98 -26.94
CA ASP A 213 0.57 10.69 -27.67
C ASP A 213 1.20 11.54 -28.77
N GLY A 214 1.01 11.13 -30.02
CA GLY A 214 1.45 11.89 -31.18
C GLY A 214 0.58 13.13 -31.38
N ARG A 215 1.17 14.33 -31.39
CA ARG A 215 0.47 15.60 -31.68
C ARG A 215 -0.03 15.75 -33.13
N ARG A 216 0.17 14.75 -33.99
CA ARG A 216 -0.33 14.70 -35.38
C ARG A 216 -0.75 13.27 -35.69
N ALA A 217 -1.69 13.12 -36.63
CA ALA A 217 -2.46 11.93 -37.04
C ALA A 217 -1.65 10.69 -37.49
N GLY A 218 -0.59 10.32 -36.78
CA GLY A 218 0.19 9.10 -36.93
C GLY A 218 0.50 8.49 -35.56
N ARG A 219 0.73 7.18 -35.53
CA ARG A 219 1.12 6.43 -34.32
C ARG A 219 2.36 7.07 -33.70
N GLY A 220 2.29 7.45 -32.42
CA GLY A 220 3.42 8.01 -31.68
C GLY A 220 4.56 7.00 -31.48
N SER A 221 5.71 7.52 -31.05
CA SER A 221 6.92 6.71 -30.81
C SER A 221 6.71 5.75 -29.65
N LEU A 222 7.30 4.55 -29.75
CA LEU A 222 7.28 3.59 -28.65
C LEU A 222 8.31 3.98 -27.58
N ARG A 223 7.90 3.97 -26.31
CA ARG A 223 8.82 4.13 -25.18
C ARG A 223 9.69 2.88 -25.01
N ARG A 224 10.93 3.10 -24.59
CA ARG A 224 11.82 2.03 -24.09
C ARG A 224 11.35 1.57 -22.71
N LEU A 225 11.82 0.42 -22.25
CA LEU A 225 11.39 -0.20 -21.00
C LEU A 225 12.53 -0.17 -19.98
N ALA A 226 12.23 0.06 -18.71
CA ALA A 226 13.15 -0.13 -17.59
C ALA A 226 12.45 -0.90 -16.49
N PHE A 227 13.13 -1.88 -15.88
CA PHE A 227 12.56 -2.75 -14.84
C PHE A 227 13.04 -2.40 -13.43
N ASP A 228 13.77 -1.30 -13.30
CA ASP A 228 14.16 -0.68 -12.04
C ASP A 228 14.14 0.84 -12.19
N SER A 229 14.28 1.54 -11.06
CA SER A 229 14.25 2.99 -11.00
C SER A 229 15.57 3.65 -11.43
N ALA A 230 16.66 2.89 -11.63
CA ALA A 230 17.98 3.46 -11.83
C ALA A 230 18.05 4.43 -13.03
N PRO A 231 17.42 4.17 -14.20
CA PRO A 231 17.39 5.09 -15.33
C PRO A 231 16.65 6.41 -15.08
N PHE A 232 15.88 6.49 -14.00
CA PHE A 232 15.11 7.68 -13.60
C PHE A 232 15.78 8.43 -12.46
N VAL A 233 16.68 7.80 -11.69
CA VAL A 233 17.33 8.45 -10.57
C VAL A 233 18.57 9.20 -11.05
N LYS A 234 18.64 10.50 -10.74
CA LYS A 234 19.81 11.34 -11.03
C LYS A 234 20.40 11.90 -9.74
N PRO A 235 21.74 11.87 -9.58
CA PRO A 235 22.39 12.63 -8.52
C PRO A 235 22.29 14.14 -8.85
N ILE A 236 21.68 14.91 -7.97
CA ILE A 236 21.63 16.38 -8.05
C ILE A 236 22.21 16.92 -6.74
N GLY A 237 23.48 17.32 -6.77
CA GLY A 237 24.22 17.64 -5.55
C GLY A 237 24.45 16.38 -4.71
N GLU A 238 24.06 16.41 -3.44
CA GLU A 238 24.18 15.28 -2.51
C GLU A 238 22.94 14.36 -2.50
N ARG A 239 21.88 14.73 -3.25
CA ARG A 239 20.60 13.99 -3.24
C ARG A 239 20.41 13.15 -4.49
N LEU A 240 19.84 11.97 -4.32
CA LEU A 240 19.31 11.14 -5.39
C LEU A 240 17.87 11.56 -5.66
N VAL A 241 17.59 11.95 -6.91
CA VAL A 241 16.30 12.53 -7.28
C VAL A 241 15.69 11.73 -8.41
N PHE A 242 14.46 11.27 -8.20
CA PHE A 242 13.68 10.65 -9.25
C PHE A 242 13.25 11.69 -10.29
N ASN A 243 13.69 11.49 -11.53
CA ASN A 243 13.44 12.34 -12.68
C ASN A 243 12.75 11.51 -13.78
N PRO A 244 11.41 11.61 -13.91
CA PRO A 244 10.65 10.83 -14.87
C PRO A 244 11.07 11.15 -16.31
N ARG A 245 11.19 10.09 -17.12
CA ARG A 245 11.60 10.18 -18.53
C ARG A 245 10.39 9.96 -19.43
N ALA A 246 10.24 10.81 -20.45
CA ALA A 246 9.14 10.68 -21.41
C ALA A 246 9.38 9.54 -22.42
N ASP A 247 10.63 9.14 -22.62
CA ASP A 247 11.09 8.16 -23.60
C ASP A 247 11.27 6.74 -23.01
N VAL A 248 11.18 6.58 -21.69
CA VAL A 248 11.33 5.30 -20.97
C VAL A 248 10.14 5.09 -20.04
N ALA A 249 9.49 3.94 -20.16
CA ALA A 249 8.45 3.47 -19.26
C ALA A 249 9.06 2.62 -18.14
N LEU A 250 8.69 2.92 -16.88
CA LEU A 250 9.03 2.08 -15.74
C LEU A 250 8.05 0.90 -15.68
N MET A 251 8.58 -0.30 -15.80
CA MET A 251 7.85 -1.56 -15.72
C MET A 251 7.73 -1.98 -14.26
N HIS A 252 6.59 -1.66 -13.64
CA HIS A 252 6.22 -2.09 -12.30
C HIS A 252 5.15 -3.20 -12.36
N LEU A 253 4.90 -3.89 -11.24
CA LEU A 253 4.00 -5.06 -11.20
C LEU A 253 2.57 -4.79 -11.71
N SER A 254 2.04 -3.58 -11.51
CA SER A 254 0.74 -3.13 -12.02
C SER A 254 0.78 -2.48 -13.41
N HIS A 255 1.91 -2.57 -14.13
CA HIS A 255 1.97 -2.07 -15.50
C HIS A 255 1.15 -3.02 -16.40
N PRO A 256 0.29 -2.53 -17.32
CA PRO A 256 -0.62 -3.37 -18.13
C PRO A 256 0.07 -4.52 -18.86
N MET A 257 1.27 -4.28 -19.41
CA MET A 257 2.10 -5.31 -20.02
C MET A 257 2.45 -6.46 -19.06
N LEU A 258 2.79 -6.16 -17.80
CA LEU A 258 3.14 -7.15 -16.79
C LEU A 258 1.90 -7.86 -16.25
N GLU A 259 0.82 -7.14 -15.97
CA GLU A 259 -0.47 -7.74 -15.57
C GLU A 259 -0.98 -8.74 -16.61
N ARG A 260 -0.86 -8.37 -17.89
CA ARG A 260 -1.18 -9.27 -19.00
C ARG A 260 -0.24 -10.47 -19.05
N ALA A 261 1.06 -10.27 -18.87
CA ALA A 261 2.03 -11.35 -18.84
C ALA A 261 1.69 -12.35 -17.72
N PHE A 262 1.45 -11.86 -16.50
CA PHE A 262 1.03 -12.68 -15.36
C PHE A 262 -0.28 -13.42 -15.64
N SER A 263 -1.27 -12.75 -16.22
CA SER A 263 -2.56 -13.35 -16.57
C SER A 263 -2.44 -14.44 -17.64
N ALA A 264 -1.56 -14.26 -18.63
CA ALA A 264 -1.28 -15.29 -19.63
C ALA A 264 -0.59 -16.50 -19.01
N LEU A 265 0.47 -16.29 -18.23
CA LEU A 265 1.23 -17.36 -17.57
C LEU A 265 0.39 -18.09 -16.51
N ALA A 266 -0.44 -17.38 -15.75
CA ALA A 266 -1.33 -17.96 -14.75
C ALA A 266 -2.37 -18.88 -15.39
N ARG A 267 -2.93 -18.52 -16.56
CA ARG A 267 -3.83 -19.41 -17.31
C ARG A 267 -3.12 -20.68 -17.78
N GLY A 268 -1.86 -20.58 -18.18
CA GLY A 268 -1.05 -21.74 -18.59
C GLY A 268 -0.72 -22.73 -17.47
N ARG A 269 -0.95 -22.36 -16.20
CA ARG A 269 -0.65 -23.21 -15.04
C ARG A 269 -1.50 -24.48 -15.01
N PHE A 270 -2.78 -24.38 -15.35
CA PHE A 270 -3.73 -25.49 -15.26
C PHE A 270 -4.00 -26.17 -16.62
N PRO A 271 -4.25 -27.49 -16.65
CA PRO A 271 -4.59 -28.20 -17.89
C PRO A 271 -5.91 -27.69 -18.47
N GLY A 272 -6.03 -27.64 -19.81
CA GLY A 272 -7.29 -27.36 -20.50
C GLY A 272 -7.63 -25.88 -20.74
N ALA A 273 -6.73 -24.94 -20.40
CA ALA A 273 -6.94 -23.50 -20.57
C ALA A 273 -6.67 -22.96 -22.00
N GLY A 274 -6.47 -23.85 -22.98
CA GLY A 274 -6.35 -23.50 -24.41
C GLY A 274 -4.93 -23.21 -24.93
N GLU A 275 -3.98 -22.86 -24.07
CA GLU A 275 -2.54 -22.76 -24.42
C GLU A 275 -1.78 -23.93 -23.77
N GLU A 276 -1.13 -24.78 -24.57
CA GLU A 276 -0.34 -25.92 -24.08
C GLU A 276 1.02 -25.44 -23.57
N ALA A 277 1.16 -25.30 -22.25
CA ALA A 277 2.46 -25.09 -21.60
C ALA A 277 3.10 -26.44 -21.25
N SER A 278 4.38 -26.62 -21.61
CA SER A 278 5.15 -27.75 -21.08
C SER A 278 5.32 -27.58 -19.57
N ARG A 279 4.86 -28.57 -18.80
CA ARG A 279 5.00 -28.60 -17.33
C ARG A 279 6.31 -29.22 -16.87
N TRP A 280 7.15 -29.64 -17.80
CA TRP A 280 8.48 -30.11 -17.49
C TRP A 280 9.52 -29.38 -18.33
N THR A 281 10.67 -29.10 -17.72
CA THR A 281 11.79 -28.43 -18.39
C THR A 281 13.09 -29.14 -18.05
N VAL A 282 14.01 -29.13 -19.00
CA VAL A 282 15.37 -29.65 -18.80
C VAL A 282 16.31 -28.46 -18.81
N ARG A 283 17.23 -28.42 -17.85
CA ARG A 283 18.29 -27.41 -17.78
C ARG A 283 19.63 -28.05 -17.46
N VAL A 284 20.70 -27.32 -17.74
CA VAL A 284 22.08 -27.67 -17.42
C VAL A 284 22.64 -26.60 -16.49
N GLY A 285 23.35 -27.01 -15.44
CA GLY A 285 23.97 -26.07 -14.51
C GLY A 285 24.94 -26.71 -13.54
N ASN A 286 25.65 -25.88 -12.77
CA ASN A 286 26.54 -26.37 -11.73
C ASN A 286 25.73 -26.90 -10.54
N LEU A 287 25.78 -28.22 -10.32
CA LEU A 287 25.10 -28.89 -9.21
C LEU A 287 25.95 -29.01 -7.94
N ARG A 288 27.26 -28.74 -8.02
CA ARG A 288 28.22 -28.95 -6.91
C ARG A 288 27.90 -28.13 -5.67
N ASP A 289 27.31 -26.95 -5.87
CA ASP A 289 26.91 -26.04 -4.79
C ASP A 289 25.71 -26.57 -4.00
N MET A 290 25.00 -27.58 -4.51
CA MET A 290 23.78 -28.14 -3.91
C MET A 290 24.00 -29.56 -3.40
N CYS A 291 24.60 -30.44 -4.22
CA CYS A 291 24.91 -31.81 -3.87
C CYS A 291 26.05 -32.35 -4.74
N ASN A 292 27.05 -32.97 -4.13
CA ASN A 292 28.18 -33.55 -4.85
C ASN A 292 27.88 -34.98 -5.32
N GLY A 293 28.22 -35.31 -6.57
CA GLY A 293 28.17 -36.68 -7.10
C GLY A 293 26.76 -37.20 -7.39
N ILE A 294 25.86 -36.32 -7.82
CA ILE A 294 24.49 -36.64 -8.26
C ILE A 294 24.39 -36.62 -9.79
N ASP A 295 23.50 -37.45 -10.34
CA ASP A 295 23.28 -37.55 -11.79
C ASP A 295 22.36 -36.46 -12.31
N ALA A 296 21.43 -35.99 -11.47
CA ALA A 296 20.53 -34.90 -11.75
C ALA A 296 19.97 -34.30 -10.45
N LEU A 297 19.47 -33.08 -10.55
CA LEU A 297 18.63 -32.45 -9.53
C LEU A 297 17.22 -32.27 -10.10
N VAL A 298 16.22 -32.80 -9.40
CA VAL A 298 14.82 -32.61 -9.74
C VAL A 298 14.25 -31.50 -8.86
N LEU A 299 13.78 -30.43 -9.48
CA LEU A 299 13.09 -29.33 -8.82
C LEU A 299 11.59 -29.50 -9.09
N LEU A 300 10.82 -29.82 -8.05
CA LEU A 300 9.37 -29.95 -8.13
C LEU A 300 8.74 -28.67 -7.55
N SER A 301 8.02 -27.94 -8.38
CA SER A 301 7.23 -26.78 -7.93
C SER A 301 5.79 -27.19 -7.65
N VAL A 302 5.31 -26.92 -6.44
CA VAL A 302 3.95 -27.21 -5.98
C VAL A 302 3.23 -25.93 -5.58
N GLU A 303 1.94 -25.85 -5.89
CA GLU A 303 1.02 -24.81 -5.43
C GLU A 303 0.21 -25.35 -4.25
N GLU A 304 0.34 -24.69 -3.10
CA GLU A 304 -0.32 -24.99 -1.84
C GLU A 304 -1.51 -24.06 -1.66
N ILE A 305 -2.70 -24.61 -1.39
CA ILE A 305 -3.92 -23.82 -1.16
C ILE A 305 -4.67 -24.36 0.06
N GLY A 306 -4.85 -23.48 1.06
CA GLY A 306 -5.70 -23.69 2.23
C GLY A 306 -6.90 -22.76 2.19
N VAL A 307 -8.10 -23.33 2.30
CA VAL A 307 -9.38 -22.61 2.27
C VAL A 307 -10.12 -22.89 3.57
N ASN A 308 -10.72 -21.86 4.17
CA ASN A 308 -11.52 -22.02 5.39
C ASN A 308 -12.99 -22.35 5.09
N GLU A 309 -13.80 -22.64 6.11
CA GLU A 309 -15.23 -22.96 5.92
C GLU A 309 -16.07 -21.79 5.36
N LEU A 310 -15.56 -20.56 5.42
CA LEU A 310 -16.15 -19.39 4.75
C LEU A 310 -15.78 -19.30 3.26
N ARG A 311 -15.01 -20.26 2.75
CA ARG A 311 -14.46 -20.29 1.38
C ARG A 311 -13.46 -19.17 1.10
N GLU A 312 -12.82 -18.65 2.14
CA GLU A 312 -11.74 -17.68 2.02
C GLU A 312 -10.41 -18.44 1.93
N THR A 313 -9.57 -18.06 0.97
CA THR A 313 -8.19 -18.54 0.90
C THR A 313 -7.36 -17.81 1.95
N PHE A 314 -6.79 -18.55 2.90
CA PHE A 314 -5.94 -17.99 3.96
C PHE A 314 -4.48 -18.46 3.84
N HIS A 315 -4.24 -19.56 3.13
CA HIS A 315 -2.91 -20.07 2.78
C HIS A 315 -2.82 -20.21 1.27
N HIS A 316 -1.89 -19.50 0.63
CA HIS A 316 -1.61 -19.66 -0.79
C HIS A 316 -0.14 -19.44 -1.04
N TRP A 317 0.55 -20.48 -1.49
CA TRP A 317 1.99 -20.40 -1.75
C TRP A 317 2.41 -21.27 -2.93
N VAL A 318 3.48 -20.87 -3.61
CA VAL A 318 4.17 -21.72 -4.59
C VAL A 318 5.55 -22.03 -4.04
N ARG A 319 5.85 -23.30 -3.79
CA ARG A 319 7.15 -23.76 -3.29
C ARG A 319 7.85 -24.60 -4.33
N THR A 320 9.18 -24.48 -4.40
CA THR A 320 10.03 -25.38 -5.18
C THR A 320 10.85 -26.24 -4.24
N VAL A 321 10.70 -27.56 -4.33
CA VAL A 321 11.45 -28.54 -3.53
C VAL A 321 12.45 -29.24 -4.43
N GLY A 322 13.73 -29.26 -4.01
CA GLY A 322 14.80 -29.93 -4.73
C GLY A 322 15.03 -31.35 -4.23
N PHE A 323 15.27 -32.28 -5.16
CA PHE A 323 15.56 -33.67 -4.87
C PHE A 323 16.80 -34.12 -5.66
N PRO A 324 17.86 -34.58 -5.00
CA PRO A 324 19.02 -35.14 -5.69
C PRO A 324 18.64 -36.51 -6.26
N VAL A 325 19.08 -36.80 -7.48
CA VAL A 325 18.93 -38.13 -8.09
C VAL A 325 20.29 -38.75 -8.26
N LYS A 326 20.42 -40.00 -7.82
CA LYS A 326 21.64 -40.78 -7.98
C LYS A 326 21.30 -42.23 -8.30
N ASP A 327 21.92 -42.78 -9.33
CA ASP A 327 21.73 -44.13 -9.83
C ASP A 327 20.24 -44.45 -10.09
N GLY A 328 19.48 -43.47 -10.60
CA GLY A 328 18.04 -43.57 -10.87
C GLY A 328 17.14 -43.49 -9.62
N VAL A 329 17.70 -43.30 -8.43
CA VAL A 329 16.95 -43.24 -7.16
C VAL A 329 16.78 -41.78 -6.72
N LEU A 330 15.54 -41.41 -6.36
CA LEU A 330 15.23 -40.11 -5.78
C LEU A 330 15.71 -40.05 -4.32
N GLY A 331 16.59 -39.10 -4.01
CA GLY A 331 16.99 -38.79 -2.65
C GLY A 331 15.93 -38.01 -1.87
N GLY A 332 16.21 -37.74 -0.59
CA GLY A 332 15.34 -36.91 0.25
C GLY A 332 15.28 -35.45 -0.20
N PRO A 333 14.24 -34.69 0.20
CA PRO A 333 14.12 -33.27 -0.12
C PRO A 333 15.31 -32.49 0.47
N LEU A 334 15.89 -31.60 -0.34
CA LEU A 334 16.95 -30.69 0.08
C LEU A 334 16.40 -29.55 0.95
N GLU A 335 17.30 -28.89 1.68
CA GLU A 335 16.95 -27.68 2.42
C GLU A 335 16.37 -26.61 1.49
N HIS A 336 15.41 -25.85 2.03
CA HIS A 336 14.74 -24.78 1.29
C HIS A 336 15.74 -23.72 0.82
N ARG A 337 15.58 -23.27 -0.41
CA ARG A 337 16.33 -22.14 -0.98
C ARG A 337 15.37 -21.22 -1.69
N ALA A 338 15.60 -19.92 -1.54
CA ALA A 338 14.84 -18.89 -2.24
C ALA A 338 14.88 -19.09 -3.76
N ALA A 339 13.79 -18.79 -4.45
CA ALA A 339 13.66 -19.04 -5.89
C ALA A 339 14.76 -18.34 -6.71
N SER A 340 15.21 -17.15 -6.28
CA SER A 340 16.34 -16.44 -6.90
C SER A 340 17.66 -17.20 -6.88
N ALA A 341 17.92 -18.03 -5.86
CA ALA A 341 19.10 -18.88 -5.81
C ALA A 341 19.03 -20.04 -6.81
N LEU A 342 17.81 -20.43 -7.24
CA LEU A 342 17.59 -21.50 -8.20
C LEU A 342 17.67 -21.03 -9.65
N ARG A 343 17.72 -19.71 -9.92
CA ARG A 343 17.69 -19.13 -11.27
C ARG A 343 18.83 -19.59 -12.21
N ARG A 344 20.01 -19.93 -11.66
CA ARG A 344 21.23 -20.19 -12.45
C ARG A 344 21.22 -21.56 -13.14
N ALA A 345 20.62 -21.63 -14.32
CA ALA A 345 20.76 -22.77 -15.23
C ALA A 345 20.42 -22.41 -16.68
N ALA A 346 21.10 -23.05 -17.63
CA ALA A 346 20.95 -22.81 -19.06
C ALA A 346 20.07 -23.89 -19.71
N PRO A 347 19.40 -23.59 -20.84
CA PRO A 347 18.78 -24.63 -21.65
C PRO A 347 19.85 -25.60 -22.20
N PRO A 348 19.55 -26.90 -22.35
CA PRO A 348 20.47 -27.85 -22.95
C PRO A 348 20.73 -27.51 -24.41
N THR A 349 21.99 -27.60 -24.84
CA THR A 349 22.38 -27.45 -26.26
C THR A 349 22.34 -28.77 -27.02
N ASP A 350 22.43 -29.90 -26.32
CA ASP A 350 22.44 -31.25 -26.88
C ASP A 350 21.08 -31.96 -26.65
N PRO A 351 20.38 -32.39 -27.72
CA PRO A 351 19.16 -33.19 -27.59
C PRO A 351 19.31 -34.49 -26.78
N ALA A 352 20.50 -35.09 -26.72
CA ALA A 352 20.73 -36.31 -25.93
C ALA A 352 20.51 -36.09 -24.42
N LEU A 353 20.77 -34.87 -23.93
CA LEU A 353 20.50 -34.49 -22.55
C LEU A 353 19.01 -34.49 -22.23
N VAL A 354 18.16 -34.13 -23.20
CA VAL A 354 16.71 -34.19 -23.03
C VAL A 354 16.24 -35.63 -22.89
N VAL A 355 16.75 -36.55 -23.72
CA VAL A 355 16.42 -37.98 -23.64
C VAL A 355 16.85 -38.59 -22.30
N ARG A 356 18.07 -38.26 -21.84
CA ARG A 356 18.57 -38.67 -20.52
C ARG A 356 17.66 -38.16 -19.40
N ALA A 357 17.26 -36.89 -19.44
CA ALA A 357 16.36 -36.30 -18.46
C ALA A 357 14.98 -36.97 -18.46
N THR A 358 14.45 -37.38 -19.62
CA THR A 358 13.20 -38.13 -19.72
C THR A 358 13.29 -39.46 -18.97
N GLY A 359 14.36 -40.25 -19.19
CA GLY A 359 14.54 -41.52 -18.47
C GLY A 359 14.60 -41.32 -16.96
N ILE A 360 15.40 -40.35 -16.50
CA ILE A 360 15.48 -39.99 -15.08
C ILE A 360 14.11 -39.60 -14.52
N PHE A 361 13.29 -38.86 -15.27
CA PHE A 361 11.96 -38.46 -14.81
C PHE A 361 11.03 -39.65 -14.63
N GLU A 362 11.02 -40.57 -15.59
CA GLU A 362 10.18 -41.77 -15.55
C GLU A 362 10.51 -42.63 -14.32
N ASP A 363 11.79 -42.77 -14.00
CA ASP A 363 12.27 -43.53 -12.84
C ASP A 363 11.77 -42.93 -11.52
N VAL A 364 11.81 -41.60 -11.37
CA VAL A 364 11.49 -40.92 -10.10
C VAL A 364 10.03 -40.46 -9.96
N LEU A 365 9.24 -40.50 -11.03
CA LEU A 365 7.86 -40.01 -11.04
C LEU A 365 6.97 -40.66 -9.95
N PRO A 366 7.03 -41.98 -9.67
CA PRO A 366 6.26 -42.59 -8.59
C PRO A 366 6.61 -42.00 -7.22
N ASP A 367 7.89 -41.76 -6.95
CA ASP A 367 8.36 -41.20 -5.68
C ASP A 367 7.93 -39.75 -5.50
N LEU A 368 7.96 -38.94 -6.57
CA LEU A 368 7.46 -37.57 -6.56
C LEU A 368 5.94 -37.52 -6.26
N ARG A 369 5.15 -38.42 -6.85
CA ARG A 369 3.71 -38.51 -6.56
C ARG A 369 3.46 -38.88 -5.10
N ALA A 370 4.22 -39.84 -4.58
CA ALA A 370 4.14 -40.23 -3.17
C ALA A 370 4.55 -39.09 -2.24
N PHE A 371 5.55 -38.29 -2.62
CA PHE A 371 5.94 -37.08 -1.89
C PHE A 371 4.80 -36.05 -1.85
N VAL A 372 4.18 -35.73 -2.99
CA VAL A 372 3.07 -34.76 -3.05
C VAL A 372 1.92 -35.16 -2.13
N ALA A 373 1.54 -36.44 -2.12
CA ALA A 373 0.49 -36.96 -1.25
C ALA A 373 0.86 -36.81 0.24
N ARG A 374 2.07 -37.20 0.64
CA ARG A 374 2.56 -37.02 2.02
C ARG A 374 2.66 -35.54 2.42
N HIS A 375 3.09 -34.69 1.49
CA HIS A 375 3.21 -33.24 1.72
C HIS A 375 1.83 -32.61 1.93
N GLN A 376 0.81 -33.04 1.17
CA GLN A 376 -0.57 -32.60 1.37
C GLN A 376 -1.10 -32.97 2.75
N GLU A 377 -0.86 -34.20 3.21
CA GLU A 377 -1.26 -34.65 4.55
C GLU A 377 -0.55 -33.85 5.65
N ALA A 378 0.76 -33.65 5.52
CA ALA A 378 1.56 -32.87 6.46
C ALA A 378 1.11 -31.40 6.51
N LEU A 379 0.94 -30.75 5.36
CA LEU A 379 0.45 -29.37 5.27
C LEU A 379 -0.94 -29.25 5.89
N THR A 380 -1.84 -30.19 5.62
CA THR A 380 -3.19 -30.19 6.21
C THR A 380 -3.13 -30.27 7.73
N ALA A 381 -2.25 -31.10 8.30
CA ALA A 381 -2.08 -31.21 9.74
C ALA A 381 -1.53 -29.91 10.34
N THR A 382 -0.48 -29.33 9.74
CA THR A 382 0.11 -28.06 10.19
C THR A 382 -0.89 -26.92 10.17
N LEU A 383 -1.60 -26.72 9.04
CA LEU A 383 -2.55 -25.62 8.91
C LEU A 383 -3.73 -25.74 9.89
N ARG A 384 -4.15 -26.95 10.26
CA ARG A 384 -5.19 -27.13 11.28
C ARG A 384 -4.74 -26.64 12.65
N VAL A 385 -3.51 -26.98 13.06
CA VAL A 385 -2.93 -26.54 14.33
C VAL A 385 -2.75 -25.02 14.35
N GLU A 386 -2.23 -24.45 13.26
CA GLU A 386 -2.04 -23.00 13.14
C GLU A 386 -3.36 -22.23 13.16
N LEU A 387 -4.38 -22.72 12.45
CA LEU A 387 -5.71 -22.11 12.45
C LEU A 387 -6.38 -22.17 13.82
N GLU A 388 -6.26 -23.30 14.53
CA GLU A 388 -6.82 -23.44 15.88
C GLU A 388 -6.17 -22.43 16.84
N ALA A 389 -4.83 -22.33 16.83
CA ALA A 389 -4.10 -21.36 17.64
C ALA A 389 -4.47 -19.90 17.28
N ALA A 390 -4.55 -19.58 15.98
CA ALA A 390 -4.97 -18.26 15.51
C ALA A 390 -6.42 -17.94 15.89
N GLY A 391 -7.31 -18.93 15.86
CA GLY A 391 -8.71 -18.79 16.23
C GLY A 391 -8.91 -18.44 17.72
N GLU A 392 -8.17 -19.10 18.61
CA GLU A 392 -8.20 -18.78 20.04
C GLU A 392 -7.66 -17.37 20.31
N LEU A 393 -6.57 -16.98 19.64
CA LEU A 393 -6.03 -15.63 19.76
C LEU A 393 -7.01 -14.56 19.22
N ALA A 394 -7.59 -14.79 18.04
CA ALA A 394 -8.56 -13.88 17.44
C ALA A 394 -9.82 -13.71 18.30
N LYS A 395 -10.27 -14.78 18.96
CA LYS A 395 -11.38 -14.74 19.91
C LYS A 395 -11.04 -13.91 21.14
N ALA A 396 -9.87 -14.12 21.74
CA ALA A 396 -9.41 -13.33 22.89
C ALA A 396 -9.25 -11.84 22.55
N GLU A 397 -8.72 -11.52 21.36
CA GLU A 397 -8.63 -10.14 20.88
C GLU A 397 -10.01 -9.51 20.66
N GLU A 398 -10.95 -10.24 20.07
CA GLU A 398 -12.30 -9.72 19.82
C GLU A 398 -13.06 -9.48 21.13
N ASP A 399 -12.92 -10.38 22.10
CA ASP A 399 -13.49 -10.20 23.45
C ASP A 399 -12.90 -8.93 24.11
N LYS A 400 -11.59 -8.69 23.98
CA LYS A 400 -10.93 -7.47 24.47
C LYS A 400 -11.41 -6.21 23.74
N ARG A 401 -11.54 -6.24 22.41
CA ARG A 401 -12.05 -5.12 21.59
C ARG A 401 -13.48 -4.78 21.96
N TYR A 402 -14.32 -5.80 22.14
CA TYR A 402 -15.69 -5.63 22.59
C TYR A 402 -15.76 -4.98 23.97
N ALA A 403 -14.95 -5.44 24.93
CA ALA A 403 -14.89 -4.84 26.27
C ALA A 403 -14.46 -3.36 26.22
N SER A 404 -13.47 -3.01 25.39
CA SER A 404 -13.04 -1.60 25.19
C SER A 404 -14.17 -0.76 24.63
N ARG A 405 -14.80 -1.19 23.51
CA ARG A 405 -15.88 -0.46 22.86
C ARG A 405 -17.10 -0.31 23.76
N ALA A 406 -17.47 -1.34 24.51
CA ALA A 406 -18.58 -1.26 25.46
C ALA A 406 -18.28 -0.25 26.58
N GLY A 407 -17.03 -0.21 27.07
CA GLY A 407 -16.57 0.78 28.05
C GLY A 407 -16.56 2.21 27.51
N GLU A 408 -16.05 2.42 26.29
CA GLU A 408 -16.04 3.73 25.61
C GLU A 408 -17.46 4.26 25.39
N VAL A 409 -18.36 3.42 24.87
CA VAL A 409 -19.76 3.76 24.69
C VAL A 409 -20.37 4.13 26.04
N SER A 410 -20.18 3.33 27.09
CA SER A 410 -20.67 3.64 28.44
C SER A 410 -20.11 4.96 29.01
N THR A 411 -18.84 5.28 28.75
CA THR A 411 -18.17 6.47 29.29
C THR A 411 -18.59 7.75 28.56
N LEU A 412 -18.64 7.72 27.22
CA LEU A 412 -19.16 8.81 26.40
C LEU A 412 -20.61 9.17 26.77
N ILE A 413 -21.39 8.16 27.12
CA ILE A 413 -22.79 8.26 27.56
C ILE A 413 -22.88 8.92 28.95
N ALA A 414 -22.10 8.44 29.92
CA ALA A 414 -22.18 8.91 31.31
C ALA A 414 -21.64 10.33 31.49
N GLU A 415 -20.52 10.69 30.85
CA GLU A 415 -19.78 11.91 31.21
C GLU A 415 -20.23 13.16 30.45
N ASN A 416 -20.73 13.04 29.21
CA ASN A 416 -20.88 14.22 28.33
C ASN A 416 -22.32 14.66 28.01
N THR A 417 -23.26 13.73 27.84
CA THR A 417 -24.59 14.08 27.27
C THR A 417 -25.72 13.92 28.26
N LEU A 418 -25.89 12.74 28.87
CA LEU A 418 -26.96 12.47 29.84
C LEU A 418 -26.76 13.25 31.13
N ALA A 419 -25.58 13.17 31.75
CA ALA A 419 -25.28 13.91 32.97
C ALA A 419 -25.41 15.43 32.79
N LYS A 420 -25.10 15.95 31.59
CA LYS A 420 -25.28 17.38 31.28
C LYS A 420 -26.76 17.76 31.19
N LEU A 421 -27.57 16.96 30.51
CA LEU A 421 -29.02 17.17 30.41
C LEU A 421 -29.69 17.03 31.78
N GLU A 422 -29.29 16.06 32.59
CA GLU A 422 -29.79 15.85 33.96
C GLU A 422 -29.42 17.02 34.88
N ARG A 423 -28.18 17.54 34.80
CA ARG A 423 -27.77 18.76 35.53
C ARG A 423 -28.60 19.97 35.10
N GLN A 424 -28.85 20.15 33.79
CA GLN A 424 -29.68 21.24 33.28
C GLN A 424 -31.14 21.14 33.75
N ILE A 425 -31.73 19.93 33.71
CA ILE A 425 -33.07 19.67 34.25
C ILE A 425 -33.12 20.01 35.74
N THR A 426 -32.10 19.62 36.50
CA THR A 426 -32.02 19.90 37.94
C THR A 426 -31.92 21.41 38.22
N ALA A 427 -31.14 22.15 37.44
CA ALA A 427 -31.04 23.61 37.54
C ALA A 427 -32.38 24.30 37.23
N LEU A 428 -33.05 23.91 36.13
CA LEU A 428 -34.36 24.45 35.76
C LEU A 428 -35.44 24.15 36.82
N ARG A 429 -35.44 22.95 37.41
CA ARG A 429 -36.33 22.61 38.53
C ARG A 429 -36.06 23.45 39.78
N THR A 430 -34.81 23.79 40.03
CA THR A 430 -34.42 24.65 41.16
C THR A 430 -34.89 26.08 40.93
N GLU A 431 -34.75 26.60 39.71
CA GLU A 431 -35.26 27.91 39.28
C GLU A 431 -36.81 27.96 39.39
N GLN A 432 -37.50 26.91 38.94
CA GLN A 432 -38.95 26.77 39.08
C GLN A 432 -39.41 26.80 40.55
N ALA A 433 -38.65 26.17 41.46
CA ALA A 433 -38.99 26.10 42.88
C ALA A 433 -38.69 27.40 43.66
N GLN A 434 -37.81 28.27 43.16
CA GLN A 434 -37.40 29.51 43.83
C GLN A 434 -38.39 30.68 43.65
N GLY A 435 -39.36 30.57 42.74
CA GLY A 435 -40.52 31.46 42.55
C GLY A 435 -40.33 32.93 42.97
N THR A 436 -40.00 33.81 42.03
CA THR A 436 -39.94 35.26 42.32
C THR A 436 -41.34 35.89 42.31
N LEU A 437 -41.60 36.72 43.34
CA LEU A 437 -42.81 37.54 43.43
C LEU A 437 -42.81 38.59 42.29
N PHE A 438 -43.95 38.67 41.59
CA PHE A 438 -44.38 39.68 40.60
C PHE A 438 -44.12 39.35 39.12
N ASP A 439 -45.24 39.20 38.39
CA ASP A 439 -45.44 39.04 36.94
C ASP A 439 -44.56 38.01 36.24
N GLU A 440 -44.96 36.72 36.13
CA GLU A 440 -44.34 35.78 35.18
C GLU A 440 -45.00 34.38 35.04
N ASP A 441 -46.34 34.23 35.05
CA ASP A 441 -46.98 32.92 34.76
C ASP A 441 -46.46 32.31 33.44
N ALA A 442 -46.24 33.14 32.42
CA ALA A 442 -45.69 32.72 31.14
C ALA A 442 -44.26 32.14 31.23
N ARG A 443 -43.42 32.61 32.16
CA ARG A 443 -42.03 32.11 32.30
C ARG A 443 -41.98 30.82 33.09
N LEU A 444 -42.86 30.63 34.07
CA LEU A 444 -43.02 29.33 34.74
C LEU A 444 -43.49 28.25 33.75
N ASP A 445 -44.40 28.60 32.84
CA ASP A 445 -44.83 27.72 31.74
C ASP A 445 -43.70 27.43 30.74
N ASP A 446 -42.86 28.42 30.40
CA ASP A 446 -41.68 28.22 29.55
C ASP A 446 -40.63 27.31 30.19
N ILE A 447 -40.38 27.46 31.49
CA ILE A 447 -39.47 26.59 32.25
C ILE A 447 -40.03 25.16 32.30
N ALA A 448 -41.33 25.00 32.56
CA ALA A 448 -41.99 23.68 32.57
C ALA A 448 -41.86 22.98 31.21
N ARG A 449 -42.12 23.70 30.11
CA ARG A 449 -41.95 23.20 28.73
C ARG A 449 -40.50 22.79 28.44
N SER A 450 -39.53 23.61 28.85
CA SER A 450 -38.10 23.30 28.64
C SER A 450 -37.65 22.07 29.44
N ILE A 451 -38.17 21.88 30.65
CA ILE A 451 -37.94 20.67 31.45
C ILE A 451 -38.51 19.45 30.72
N GLU A 452 -39.75 19.52 30.23
CA GLU A 452 -40.42 18.43 29.53
C GLU A 452 -39.68 18.05 28.23
N GLU A 453 -39.27 19.03 27.42
CA GLU A 453 -38.48 18.82 26.21
C GLU A 453 -37.14 18.13 26.49
N LYS A 454 -36.43 18.56 27.55
CA LYS A 454 -35.15 17.97 27.96
C LYS A 454 -35.33 16.57 28.54
N GLN A 455 -36.41 16.31 29.27
CA GLN A 455 -36.75 14.97 29.76
C GLN A 455 -37.07 14.02 28.59
N ALA A 456 -37.83 14.48 27.60
CA ALA A 456 -38.12 13.71 26.40
C ALA A 456 -36.84 13.41 25.59
N GLU A 457 -35.89 14.37 25.52
CA GLU A 457 -34.59 14.17 24.90
C GLU A 457 -33.72 13.13 25.64
N VAL A 458 -33.72 13.16 26.99
CA VAL A 458 -33.05 12.15 27.83
C VAL A 458 -33.60 10.76 27.52
N GLU A 459 -34.92 10.59 27.47
CA GLU A 459 -35.57 9.31 27.18
C GLU A 459 -35.29 8.82 25.74
N ARG A 460 -35.32 9.72 24.74
CA ARG A 460 -34.93 9.37 23.36
C ARG A 460 -33.50 8.86 23.28
N ARG A 461 -32.57 9.56 23.93
CA ARG A 461 -31.15 9.16 23.95
C ARG A 461 -30.95 7.85 24.68
N ARG A 462 -31.60 7.65 25.84
CA ARG A 462 -31.55 6.37 26.58
C ARG A 462 -31.97 5.20 25.71
N ARG A 463 -33.09 5.30 24.98
CA ARG A 463 -33.54 4.24 24.04
C ARG A 463 -32.53 4.00 22.93
N HIS A 464 -32.03 5.05 22.30
CA HIS A 464 -31.00 4.93 21.26
C HIS A 464 -29.74 4.20 21.78
N TYR A 465 -29.36 4.44 23.04
CA TYR A 465 -28.22 3.74 23.65
C TYR A 465 -28.49 2.27 23.93
N GLU A 466 -29.70 1.93 24.38
CA GLU A 466 -30.11 0.54 24.55
C GLU A 466 -30.08 -0.20 23.20
N GLU A 467 -30.57 0.43 22.12
CA GLU A 467 -30.51 -0.11 20.77
C GLU A 467 -29.06 -0.35 20.29
N VAL A 468 -28.16 0.63 20.49
CA VAL A 468 -26.74 0.50 20.13
C VAL A 468 -26.07 -0.64 20.92
N ARG A 469 -26.36 -0.76 22.22
CA ARG A 469 -25.82 -1.84 23.06
C ARG A 469 -26.31 -3.21 22.59
N GLU A 470 -27.60 -3.35 22.33
CA GLU A 470 -28.18 -4.59 21.78
C GLU A 470 -27.61 -4.93 20.40
N GLN A 471 -27.34 -3.91 19.57
CA GLN A 471 -26.72 -4.12 18.26
C GLN A 471 -25.26 -4.60 18.41
N LEU A 472 -24.49 -4.01 19.33
CA LEU A 472 -23.13 -4.44 19.64
C LEU A 472 -23.09 -5.88 20.17
N GLU A 473 -24.02 -6.25 21.07
CA GLU A 473 -24.15 -7.62 21.57
C GLU A 473 -24.47 -8.62 20.45
N ARG A 474 -25.44 -8.29 19.58
CA ARG A 474 -25.78 -9.11 18.41
C ARG A 474 -24.60 -9.29 17.47
N GLU A 475 -23.85 -8.22 17.21
CA GLU A 475 -22.66 -8.29 16.35
C GLU A 475 -21.56 -9.14 16.98
N ARG A 476 -21.32 -9.00 18.29
CA ARG A 476 -20.38 -9.86 19.03
C ARG A 476 -20.78 -11.32 18.92
N GLU A 477 -22.06 -11.65 19.13
CA GLU A 477 -22.54 -13.02 19.00
C GLU A 477 -22.34 -13.55 17.59
N ARG A 478 -22.68 -12.75 16.57
CA ARG A 478 -22.46 -13.10 15.17
C ARG A 478 -20.99 -13.41 14.90
N ILE A 479 -20.09 -12.53 15.30
CA ILE A 479 -18.65 -12.68 15.06
C ILE A 479 -18.11 -13.89 15.82
N THR A 480 -18.38 -13.98 17.11
CA THR A 480 -17.78 -15.00 18.00
C THR A 480 -18.34 -16.40 17.75
N LYS A 481 -19.64 -16.53 17.47
CA LYS A 481 -20.29 -17.85 17.31
C LYS A 481 -20.34 -18.33 15.86
N HIS A 482 -20.36 -17.43 14.88
CA HIS A 482 -20.60 -17.80 13.48
C HIS A 482 -19.47 -17.45 12.52
N VAL A 483 -18.74 -16.35 12.74
CA VAL A 483 -17.67 -15.91 11.82
C VAL A 483 -16.33 -16.49 12.23
N LEU A 484 -15.85 -16.21 13.44
CA LEU A 484 -14.52 -16.61 13.90
C LEU A 484 -14.31 -18.12 13.85
N PRO A 485 -15.24 -18.98 14.31
CA PRO A 485 -15.03 -20.43 14.24
C PRO A 485 -14.89 -20.93 12.81
N LYS A 486 -15.73 -20.44 11.88
CA LYS A 486 -15.67 -20.83 10.47
C LYS A 486 -14.46 -20.26 9.74
N ARG A 487 -14.03 -19.05 10.11
CA ARG A 487 -12.84 -18.41 9.55
C ARG A 487 -11.56 -19.15 9.94
N HIS A 488 -11.54 -19.73 11.13
CA HIS A 488 -10.41 -20.49 11.69
C HIS A 488 -10.63 -22.00 11.64
N ALA A 489 -11.52 -22.48 10.77
CA ALA A 489 -11.73 -23.89 10.50
C ALA A 489 -11.38 -24.19 9.04
N LEU A 490 -10.56 -25.22 8.83
CA LEU A 490 -10.15 -25.65 7.48
C LEU A 490 -11.32 -26.34 6.76
N ALA A 491 -11.64 -25.89 5.55
CA ALA A 491 -12.60 -26.57 4.67
C ALA A 491 -11.96 -27.82 4.05
N GLY A 492 -12.01 -28.94 4.78
CA GLY A 492 -11.51 -30.23 4.32
C GLY A 492 -10.01 -30.41 4.49
N ALA A 493 -9.31 -30.75 3.40
CA ALA A 493 -7.86 -30.88 3.34
C ALA A 493 -7.24 -29.72 2.57
N ALA A 494 -6.01 -29.36 2.91
CA ALA A 494 -5.23 -28.47 2.06
C ALA A 494 -5.01 -29.13 0.69
N HIS A 495 -4.89 -28.32 -0.35
CA HIS A 495 -4.61 -28.79 -1.69
C HIS A 495 -3.15 -28.54 -2.03
N VAL A 496 -2.48 -29.54 -2.59
CA VAL A 496 -1.11 -29.42 -3.10
C VAL A 496 -1.12 -29.86 -4.55
N PHE A 497 -1.00 -28.91 -5.47
CA PHE A 497 -1.02 -29.15 -6.90
C PHE A 497 0.40 -29.10 -7.46
N PRO A 498 0.90 -30.18 -8.11
CA PRO A 498 2.17 -30.10 -8.83
C PRO A 498 2.00 -29.18 -10.05
N VAL A 499 2.79 -28.11 -10.10
CA VAL A 499 2.72 -27.08 -11.15
C VAL A 499 3.69 -27.39 -12.28
N CYS A 500 4.96 -27.58 -11.94
CA CYS A 500 5.99 -27.90 -12.91
C CYS A 500 7.15 -28.70 -12.29
N VAL A 501 7.91 -29.35 -13.16
CA VAL A 501 9.13 -30.07 -12.82
C VAL A 501 10.29 -29.52 -13.66
N GLU A 502 11.40 -29.19 -13.04
CA GLU A 502 12.66 -28.93 -13.75
C GLU A 502 13.65 -30.05 -13.43
N ILE A 503 14.24 -30.62 -14.48
CA ILE A 503 15.33 -31.60 -14.36
C ILE A 503 16.61 -30.90 -14.74
N ARG A 504 17.47 -30.67 -13.74
CA ARG A 504 18.75 -30.02 -13.92
C ARG A 504 19.85 -31.06 -13.97
N LEU A 505 20.52 -31.16 -15.10
CA LEU A 505 21.67 -32.02 -15.30
C LEU A 505 22.97 -31.27 -14.94
N PRO A 506 24.00 -31.99 -14.47
CA PRO A 506 25.30 -31.39 -14.23
C PRO A 506 25.85 -30.85 -15.55
N ASP A 507 26.47 -29.67 -15.47
CA ASP A 507 27.32 -29.18 -16.55
C ASP A 507 28.57 -30.07 -16.59
N ASP A 508 28.56 -31.04 -17.51
CA ASP A 508 29.70 -31.91 -17.81
C ASP A 508 30.77 -31.05 -18.48
N GLY A 509 31.43 -30.20 -17.69
CA GLY A 509 32.28 -29.09 -18.13
C GLY A 509 33.18 -29.44 -19.31
N GLY A 510 32.66 -29.27 -20.51
CA GLY A 510 33.42 -29.15 -21.73
C GLY A 510 33.93 -27.73 -21.76
N SER A 511 35.10 -27.50 -21.13
CA SER A 511 35.99 -26.35 -21.33
C SER A 511 35.40 -25.25 -22.23
N ARG A 512 34.77 -24.24 -21.63
CA ARG A 512 34.54 -22.95 -22.28
C ARG A 512 34.85 -21.82 -21.33
#